data_AF-A0A959YXF8-F1
#
_entry.id   AF-A0A959YXF8-F1
#
_cell.length_a   1.000
_cell.length_b   1.000
_cell.length_c   1.000
_cell.angle_alpha   90.00
_cell.angle_beta   90.00
_cell.angle_gamma   90.00
#
_symmetry.space_group_name_H-M   'P 1'
#
loop_
_entity.id
_entity.type
_entity.pdbx_description
1 polymer ?
#
loop_
_entity_poly.entity_id
_entity_poly.type
_entity_poly.pdbx_seq_one_letter_code
_entity_poly.pdbx_strand_id
1 'polypeptide(L)'
;MHRSLHFILPALILWSTLPTLRADHYAGGSLTYECVGNNFYRINLDLLLDCSNNTLAAQNLNLVSDCGVIFSLNNIPQIANEEISQVCSGAFTTCNAG
;
A
#
# COMPACT_ATOMS: atom_id res chain seq x y z
N MET A 1 -30.39 11.43 39.35
CA MET A 1 -30.12 11.18 37.91
C MET A 1 -29.08 12.12 37.28
N HIS A 2 -28.51 13.12 37.99
CA HIS A 2 -27.53 14.05 37.39
C HIS A 2 -26.04 13.64 37.45
N ARG A 3 -25.63 12.77 38.39
CA ARG A 3 -24.20 12.40 38.57
C ARG A 3 -23.63 11.53 37.43
N SER A 4 -24.46 10.76 36.74
CA SER A 4 -24.06 9.95 35.58
C SER A 4 -23.90 10.78 34.30
N LEU A 5 -24.62 11.89 34.16
CA LEU A 5 -24.59 12.75 32.97
C LEU A 5 -23.24 13.47 32.80
N HIS A 6 -22.57 13.78 33.91
CA HIS A 6 -21.24 14.40 33.90
C HIS A 6 -20.13 13.50 33.36
N PHE A 7 -20.29 12.17 33.40
CA PHE A 7 -19.34 11.24 32.80
C PHE A 7 -19.67 10.91 31.35
N ILE A 8 -20.95 10.99 30.97
CA ILE A 8 -21.40 10.69 29.60
C ILE A 8 -20.99 11.79 28.62
N LEU A 9 -21.08 13.06 29.02
CA LEU A 9 -20.75 14.20 28.16
C LEU A 9 -19.28 14.21 27.68
N PRO A 10 -18.25 14.08 28.55
CA PRO A 10 -16.86 14.04 28.10
C PRO A 10 -16.53 12.77 27.32
N ALA A 11 -17.17 11.63 27.63
CA ALA A 11 -16.99 10.39 26.87
C ALA A 11 -17.53 10.52 25.43
N LEU A 12 -18.67 11.19 25.25
CA LEU A 12 -19.26 11.44 23.94
C LEU A 12 -18.39 12.40 23.10
N ILE A 13 -17.85 13.44 23.73
CA ILE A 13 -16.92 14.37 23.09
C ILE A 13 -15.65 13.63 22.65
N LEU A 14 -15.09 12.77 23.51
CA LEU A 14 -13.90 11.99 23.18
C LEU A 14 -14.14 10.98 22.04
N TRP A 15 -15.35 10.41 21.96
CA TRP A 15 -15.73 9.49 20.88
C TRP A 15 -15.85 10.21 19.53
N SER A 16 -16.34 11.45 19.54
CA SER A 16 -16.53 12.26 18.33
C SER A 16 -15.23 12.73 17.68
N THR A 17 -14.11 12.68 18.41
CA THR A 17 -12.79 13.11 17.93
C THR A 17 -11.90 11.97 17.44
N LEU A 18 -12.40 10.73 17.41
CA LEU A 18 -11.61 9.60 16.94
C LEU A 18 -11.41 9.70 15.42
N PRO A 19 -10.16 9.71 14.92
CA PRO A 19 -9.89 9.75 13.49
C PRO A 19 -10.37 8.45 12.83
N THR A 20 -10.91 8.54 11.62
CA THR A 20 -11.18 7.38 10.78
C THR A 20 -9.88 6.89 10.18
N LEU A 21 -9.45 5.67 10.56
CA LEU A 21 -8.33 5.02 9.88
C LEU A 21 -8.84 4.44 8.56
N ARG A 22 -8.19 4.81 7.45
CA ARG A 22 -8.34 4.14 6.16
C ARG A 22 -7.06 3.38 5.86
N ALA A 23 -7.20 2.15 5.37
CA ALA A 23 -6.10 1.35 4.89
C ALA A 23 -6.51 0.77 3.54
N ASP A 24 -5.70 1.04 2.52
CA ASP A 24 -5.84 0.41 1.21
C ASP A 24 -4.94 -0.83 1.18
N HIS A 25 -5.38 -1.84 0.43
CA HIS A 25 -4.68 -3.12 0.35
C HIS A 25 -4.31 -3.39 -1.10
N TYR A 26 -3.08 -3.83 -1.31
CA TYR A 26 -2.71 -4.43 -2.59
C TYR A 26 -3.40 -5.79 -2.72
N ALA A 27 -4.00 -6.04 -3.87
CA ALA A 27 -4.61 -7.33 -4.19
C ALA A 27 -3.55 -8.45 -4.25
N GLY A 28 -2.31 -8.08 -4.56
CA GLY A 28 -1.17 -8.98 -4.53
C GLY A 28 0.11 -8.27 -4.97
N GLY A 29 1.17 -9.05 -5.11
CA GLY A 29 2.43 -8.56 -5.64
C GLY A 29 3.50 -9.64 -5.68
N SER A 30 4.58 -9.34 -6.37
CA SER A 30 5.78 -10.18 -6.48
C SER A 30 7.01 -9.34 -6.19
N LEU A 31 7.92 -9.89 -5.40
CA LEU A 31 9.25 -9.31 -5.16
C LEU A 31 10.29 -10.30 -5.65
N THR A 32 11.06 -9.91 -6.65
CA THR A 32 12.15 -10.73 -7.20
C THR A 32 13.46 -9.98 -7.10
N TYR A 33 14.55 -10.74 -6.95
CA TYR A 33 15.90 -10.20 -6.92
C TYR A 33 16.84 -11.10 -7.69
N GLU A 34 17.79 -10.49 -8.37
CA GLU A 34 18.81 -11.17 -9.16
C GLU A 34 20.17 -10.51 -8.95
N CYS A 35 21.20 -11.31 -8.70
CA CYS A 35 22.58 -10.82 -8.65
C CYS A 35 23.10 -10.61 -10.08
N VAL A 36 23.39 -9.36 -10.44
CA VAL A 36 23.92 -9.01 -11.78
C VAL A 36 25.45 -8.92 -11.81
N GLY A 37 26.11 -9.32 -10.71
CA GLY A 37 27.57 -9.32 -10.55
C GLY A 37 28.10 -8.14 -9.74
N ASN A 38 29.36 -8.21 -9.29
CA ASN A 38 30.04 -7.17 -8.51
C ASN A 38 29.25 -6.66 -7.28
N ASN A 39 28.53 -7.53 -6.59
CA ASN A 39 27.61 -7.18 -5.49
C ASN A 39 26.46 -6.22 -5.88
N PHE A 40 26.17 -6.08 -7.17
CA PHE A 40 24.98 -5.40 -7.65
C PHE A 40 23.84 -6.39 -7.78
N TYR A 41 22.66 -5.95 -7.34
CA TYR A 41 21.42 -6.70 -7.44
C TYR A 41 20.41 -5.87 -8.20
N ARG A 42 19.67 -6.52 -9.10
CA ARG A 42 18.46 -5.97 -9.68
C ARG A 42 17.29 -6.47 -8.85
N ILE A 43 16.45 -5.55 -8.41
CA ILE A 43 15.27 -5.82 -7.61
C ILE A 43 14.06 -5.35 -8.41
N ASN A 44 13.09 -6.25 -8.59
CA ASN A 44 11.80 -5.92 -9.20
C ASN A 44 10.70 -6.13 -8.18
N LEU A 45 9.85 -5.11 -8.02
CA LEU A 45 8.65 -5.14 -7.22
C LEU A 45 7.45 -4.88 -8.12
N ASP A 46 6.63 -5.90 -8.30
CA ASP A 46 5.38 -5.83 -9.03
C ASP A 46 4.23 -5.81 -8.01
N LEU A 47 3.35 -4.81 -8.09
CA LEU A 47 2.20 -4.67 -7.20
C LEU A 47 0.92 -4.71 -8.01
N LEU A 48 -0.05 -5.50 -7.54
CA LEU A 48 -1.38 -5.59 -8.12
C LEU A 48 -2.33 -4.78 -7.24
N LEU A 49 -3.02 -3.82 -7.85
CA LEU A 49 -3.93 -2.91 -7.18
C LEU A 49 -5.30 -2.95 -7.85
N ASP A 50 -6.36 -2.89 -7.05
CA ASP A 50 -7.70 -2.64 -7.56
C ASP A 50 -7.87 -1.16 -7.88
N CYS A 51 -8.28 -0.85 -9.11
CA CYS A 51 -8.36 0.52 -9.64
C CYS A 51 -9.50 1.38 -9.04
N SER A 52 -10.10 0.99 -7.92
CA SER A 52 -11.21 1.69 -7.24
C SER A 52 -10.74 2.93 -6.45
N ASN A 53 -10.21 3.94 -7.16
CA ASN A 53 -9.69 5.20 -6.60
C ASN A 53 -8.46 5.07 -5.70
N ASN A 54 -7.71 3.97 -5.84
CA ASN A 54 -6.48 3.78 -5.10
C ASN A 54 -5.30 4.28 -5.94
N THR A 55 -4.41 5.06 -5.32
CA THR A 55 -3.16 5.47 -5.93
C THR A 55 -2.03 4.60 -5.42
N LEU A 56 -1.04 4.31 -6.27
CA LEU A 56 0.14 3.60 -5.83
C LEU A 56 0.92 4.53 -4.87
N ALA A 57 1.00 4.15 -3.60
CA ALA A 57 1.87 4.83 -2.66
C ALA A 57 3.34 4.53 -2.99
N ALA A 58 4.21 5.45 -2.60
CA ALA A 58 5.65 5.24 -2.65
C ALA A 58 6.06 4.03 -1.79
N GLN A 59 6.87 3.14 -2.35
CA GLN A 59 7.35 1.95 -1.65
C GLN A 59 8.71 2.18 -1.02
N ASN A 60 8.91 1.61 0.16
CA ASN A 60 10.20 1.58 0.85
C ASN A 60 10.63 0.12 1.02
N LEU A 61 11.84 -0.22 0.57
CA LEU A 61 12.44 -1.54 0.80
C LEU A 61 13.47 -1.45 1.91
N ASN A 62 13.39 -2.36 2.88
CA ASN A 62 14.44 -2.58 3.86
C ASN A 62 15.15 -3.91 3.54
N LEU A 63 16.44 -3.82 3.26
CA LEU A 63 17.25 -4.94 2.80
C LEU A 63 18.26 -5.29 3.90
N VAL A 64 18.23 -6.55 4.33
CA VAL A 64 19.10 -7.10 5.38
C VAL A 64 19.79 -8.33 4.82
N SER A 65 21.09 -8.45 5.04
CA SER A 65 21.86 -9.65 4.71
C SER A 65 22.49 -10.28 5.94
N ASP A 66 22.75 -11.59 5.86
CA ASP A 66 23.43 -12.35 6.92
C ASP A 66 24.89 -11.89 7.14
N CYS A 67 25.45 -11.15 6.19
CA CYS A 67 26.77 -10.53 6.31
C CYS A 67 26.76 -9.23 7.14
N GLY A 68 25.60 -8.85 7.70
CA GLY A 68 25.45 -7.66 8.55
C GLY A 68 25.24 -6.36 7.78
N VAL A 69 24.98 -6.43 6.47
CA VAL A 69 24.67 -5.23 5.67
C VAL A 69 23.19 -4.93 5.82
N ILE A 70 22.88 -3.70 6.23
CA ILE A 70 21.52 -3.18 6.36
C ILE A 70 21.44 -1.87 5.60
N PHE A 71 20.50 -1.76 4.66
CA PHE A 71 20.22 -0.50 3.98
C PHE A 71 18.75 -0.41 3.56
N SER A 72 18.27 0.82 3.39
CA SER A 72 16.90 1.08 2.98
C SER A 72 16.87 1.88 1.69
N LEU A 73 16.00 1.46 0.78
CA LEU A 73 15.65 2.21 -0.42
C LEU A 73 14.30 2.85 -0.16
N ASN A 74 14.29 4.18 -0.07
CA ASN A 74 13.06 4.92 0.18
C ASN A 74 12.51 5.49 -1.13
N ASN A 75 11.19 5.57 -1.23
CA ASN A 75 10.49 6.24 -2.32
C ASN A 75 10.87 5.67 -3.70
N ILE A 76 10.87 4.34 -3.82
CA ILE A 76 11.25 3.65 -5.05
C ILE A 76 10.26 4.05 -6.16
N PRO A 77 10.77 4.50 -7.32
CA PRO A 77 9.90 5.00 -8.38
C PRO A 77 9.14 3.85 -9.06
N GLN A 78 7.88 4.12 -9.40
CA GLN A 78 7.15 3.27 -10.35
C GLN A 78 7.76 3.48 -11.74
N ILE A 79 8.20 2.40 -12.37
CA ILE A 79 8.82 2.43 -13.71
C ILE A 79 7.84 2.06 -14.84
N ALA A 80 6.78 1.32 -14.51
CA ALA A 80 5.77 0.86 -15.45
C ALA A 80 4.42 0.69 -14.75
N ASN A 81 3.34 0.73 -15.53
CA ASN A 81 1.98 0.43 -15.10
C ASN A 81 1.28 -0.26 -16.27
N GLU A 82 0.60 -1.37 -16.00
CA GLU A 82 -0.16 -2.13 -16.97
C GLU A 82 -1.48 -2.58 -16.37
N GLU A 83 -2.54 -2.55 -17.18
CA GLU A 83 -3.83 -3.11 -16.82
C GLU A 83 -3.88 -4.58 -17.20
N ILE A 84 -4.08 -5.45 -16.21
CA ILE A 84 -4.07 -6.91 -16.38
C ILE A 84 -5.45 -7.58 -16.16
N SER A 85 -6.51 -6.78 -16.07
CA SER A 85 -7.87 -7.26 -15.81
C SER A 85 -8.34 -8.20 -16.91
N GLN A 86 -8.77 -9.42 -16.55
CA GLN A 86 -9.45 -10.30 -17.49
C GLN A 86 -10.89 -9.86 -17.70
N VAL A 87 -11.15 -9.17 -18.80
CA VAL A 87 -12.51 -8.78 -19.20
C VAL A 87 -12.98 -9.50 -20.45
N CYS A 88 -14.27 -9.82 -20.49
CA CYS A 88 -14.94 -10.24 -21.70
C CYS A 88 -14.97 -9.10 -22.73
N SER A 89 -15.02 -9.44 -24.02
CA SER A 89 -15.16 -8.45 -25.09
C SER A 89 -16.37 -7.54 -24.85
N GLY A 90 -16.12 -6.23 -24.84
CA GLY A 90 -17.15 -5.19 -24.64
C GLY A 90 -17.45 -4.81 -23.19
N ALA A 91 -16.76 -5.39 -22.21
CA ALA A 91 -16.86 -4.95 -20.81
C ALA A 91 -15.83 -3.86 -20.49
N PHE A 92 -16.20 -2.94 -19.59
CA PHE A 92 -15.33 -1.87 -19.08
C PHE A 92 -14.74 -2.27 -17.73
N THR A 93 -13.55 -1.75 -17.42
CA THR A 93 -12.89 -1.92 -16.13
C THR A 93 -12.86 -0.61 -15.37
N THR A 94 -12.64 -0.70 -14.06
CA THR A 94 -12.37 0.49 -13.23
C THR A 94 -11.01 1.14 -13.53
N CYS A 95 -10.12 0.47 -14.28
CA CYS A 95 -8.80 0.98 -14.65
C CYS A 95 -8.81 1.80 -15.95
N ASN A 96 -9.67 1.43 -16.90
CA ASN A 96 -9.75 2.03 -18.24
C ASN A 96 -11.18 2.49 -18.53
N ALA A 97 -11.52 3.61 -17.89
CA ALA A 97 -12.78 4.34 -18.02
C ALA A 97 -14.02 3.71 -17.33
N GLY A 98 -13.87 3.27 -16.07
CA GLY A 98 -15.00 3.12 -15.16
C GLY A 98 -15.59 4.46 -14.77
#